data_AF-A0A960ZPN5-F1
#
_entry.id   AF-A0A960ZPN5-F1
#
_cell.length_a   1.000
_cell.length_b   1.000
_cell.length_c   1.000
_cell.angle_alpha   90.00
_cell.angle_beta   90.00
_cell.angle_gamma   90.00
#
_symmetry.space_group_name_H-M   'P 1'
#
loop_
_entity.id
_entity.type
_entity.pdbx_description
1 polymer ?
#
loop_
_entity_poly.entity_id
_entity_poly.type
_entity_poly.pdbx_seq_one_letter_code
_entity_poly.pdbx_strand_id
1 'polypeptide(L)'
;MTARTFTRAEIAAAAGCTKENVRLRMKHAPAVPGSSPLAYHLADILPEWRDACAASRPDAEEATPAAEPTEHRILTGPHAERAQARLWVLMAFEDWRAERGGPVMEAMRGFCQAYNAGTIEAPAEIRGQIRTVAWNTLQRWRNARTKDGLQGLSGRNWGGDRRTTIDADEELRDFILAHIAARPTHIKVVHIDQAMRVRFDAERCPSYGALKRWVKAWRDDNARLLSLWSNPDSHRGRYRPAFGHADADVT
;
A
#
# COMPACT_ATOMS: atom_id res chain seq x y z
N MET A 1 33.30 23.27 -7.14
CA MET A 1 32.90 21.96 -7.68
C MET A 1 32.62 21.03 -6.50
N THR A 2 31.35 20.82 -6.17
CA THR A 2 30.97 19.95 -5.04
C THR A 2 31.23 18.50 -5.45
N ALA A 3 32.07 17.78 -4.71
CA ALA A 3 32.42 16.40 -5.03
C ALA A 3 31.18 15.49 -4.97
N ARG A 4 30.81 14.86 -6.10
CA ARG A 4 29.71 13.90 -6.18
C ARG A 4 29.96 12.76 -5.18
N THR A 5 28.92 12.37 -4.45
CA THR A 5 28.94 11.21 -3.56
C THR A 5 28.10 10.08 -4.16
N PHE A 6 28.49 8.84 -3.91
CA PHE A 6 27.90 7.63 -4.45
C PHE A 6 27.47 6.72 -3.29
N THR A 7 26.24 6.23 -3.34
CA THR A 7 25.70 5.27 -2.38
C THR A 7 26.17 3.86 -2.70
N ARG A 8 26.10 2.94 -1.71
CA ARG A 8 26.37 1.50 -1.93
C ARG A 8 25.56 0.89 -3.07
N ALA A 9 24.32 1.37 -3.27
CA ALA A 9 23.45 0.89 -4.33
C ALA A 9 23.95 1.31 -5.71
N GLU A 10 24.40 2.55 -5.85
CA GLU A 10 24.97 3.08 -7.11
C GLU A 10 26.29 2.40 -7.45
N ILE A 11 27.16 2.17 -6.46
CA ILE A 11 28.42 1.43 -6.65
C ILE A 11 28.12 -0.02 -7.06
N ALA A 12 27.18 -0.68 -6.39
CA ALA A 12 26.78 -2.05 -6.70
C ALA A 12 26.21 -2.18 -8.12
N ALA A 13 25.37 -1.21 -8.54
CA ALA A 13 24.81 -1.17 -9.88
C ALA A 13 25.90 -0.93 -10.95
N ALA A 14 26.79 0.05 -10.73
CA ALA A 14 27.87 0.36 -11.68
C ALA A 14 28.89 -0.79 -11.80
N ALA A 15 29.21 -1.46 -10.69
CA ALA A 15 30.17 -2.55 -10.64
C ALA A 15 29.58 -3.95 -10.93
N GLY A 16 28.27 -4.05 -11.17
CA GLY A 16 27.60 -5.34 -11.39
C GLY A 16 27.71 -6.31 -10.21
N CYS A 17 27.74 -5.81 -8.97
CA CYS A 17 27.92 -6.60 -7.76
C CYS A 17 26.80 -6.39 -6.74
N THR A 18 26.79 -7.15 -5.64
CA THR A 18 25.75 -7.00 -4.60
C THR A 18 26.09 -5.88 -3.63
N LYS A 19 25.06 -5.25 -3.04
CA LYS A 19 25.22 -4.21 -2.00
C LYS A 19 26.03 -4.68 -0.80
N GLU A 20 25.93 -5.98 -0.46
CA GLU A 20 26.69 -6.59 0.62
C GLU A 20 28.18 -6.75 0.26
N ASN A 21 28.49 -7.03 -1.01
CA ASN A 21 29.88 -7.07 -1.50
C ASN A 21 30.54 -5.69 -1.36
N VAL A 22 29.84 -4.62 -1.77
CA VAL A 22 30.30 -3.23 -1.58
C VAL A 22 30.51 -2.90 -0.11
N ARG A 23 29.56 -3.27 0.77
CA ARG A 23 29.68 -3.07 2.23
C ARG A 23 30.91 -3.79 2.81
N LEU A 24 31.14 -5.04 2.43
CA LEU A 24 32.25 -5.85 2.93
C LEU A 24 33.59 -5.29 2.49
N ARG A 25 33.73 -4.94 1.21
CA ARG A 25 34.99 -4.46 0.63
C ARG A 25 35.29 -2.99 0.96
N MET A 26 34.27 -2.18 1.24
CA MET A 26 34.41 -0.77 1.65
C MET A 26 34.17 -0.54 3.15
N LYS A 27 34.34 -1.59 3.98
CA LYS A 27 34.12 -1.52 5.44
C LYS A 27 35.01 -0.48 6.15
N HIS A 28 36.19 -0.22 5.59
CA HIS A 28 37.19 0.71 6.14
C HIS A 28 37.29 2.04 5.39
N ALA A 29 36.44 2.27 4.38
CA ALA A 29 36.46 3.53 3.64
C ALA A 29 35.89 4.67 4.52
N PRO A 30 36.50 5.87 4.47
CA PRO A 30 36.05 7.00 5.28
C PRO A 30 34.64 7.41 4.86
N ALA A 31 33.72 7.50 5.82
CA ALA A 31 32.40 8.06 5.59
C ALA A 31 32.51 9.59 5.46
N VAL A 32 31.79 10.17 4.49
CA VAL A 32 31.78 11.62 4.28
C VAL A 32 31.03 12.32 5.43
N PRO A 33 31.67 13.23 6.19
CA PRO A 33 30.99 13.97 7.25
C PRO A 33 29.84 14.82 6.67
N GLY A 34 28.64 14.67 7.22
CA GLY A 34 27.46 15.44 6.79
C GLY A 34 26.73 14.90 5.56
N SER A 35 27.21 13.81 4.94
CA SER A 35 26.42 13.02 3.99
C SER A 35 25.71 11.88 4.70
N SER A 36 24.62 11.37 4.12
CA SER A 36 23.93 10.18 4.63
C SER A 36 24.97 9.07 4.90
N PRO A 37 24.89 8.28 5.99
CA PRO A 37 25.96 7.38 6.47
C PRO A 37 26.32 6.20 5.54
N LEU A 38 25.96 6.28 4.25
CA LEU A 38 26.14 5.26 3.22
C LEU A 38 26.67 5.82 1.88
N ALA A 39 27.19 7.05 1.86
CA ALA A 39 27.69 7.71 0.66
C ALA A 39 29.23 7.86 0.69
N TYR A 40 29.89 7.55 -0.42
CA TYR A 40 31.34 7.57 -0.64
C TYR A 40 31.71 8.60 -1.71
N HIS A 41 32.83 9.29 -1.60
CA HIS A 41 33.33 10.06 -2.74
C HIS A 41 33.90 9.13 -3.80
N LEU A 42 33.89 9.57 -5.07
CA LEU A 42 34.52 8.82 -6.18
C LEU A 42 35.99 8.46 -5.88
N ALA A 43 36.71 9.35 -5.19
CA ALA A 43 38.10 9.12 -4.77
C ALA A 43 38.24 7.97 -3.75
N ASP A 44 37.21 7.71 -2.94
CA ASP A 44 37.24 6.68 -1.89
C ASP A 44 36.74 5.31 -2.39
N ILE A 45 36.19 5.25 -3.59
CA ILE A 45 35.77 4.01 -4.26
C ILE A 45 37.01 3.23 -4.71
N LEU A 46 36.94 1.89 -4.65
CA LEU A 46 37.99 1.02 -5.15
C LEU A 46 38.36 1.35 -6.60
N PRO A 47 39.65 1.36 -7.00
CA PRO A 47 40.08 1.75 -8.34
C PRO A 47 39.33 1.01 -9.46
N GLU A 48 39.11 -0.28 -9.30
CA GLU A 48 38.36 -1.14 -10.24
C GLU A 48 36.89 -0.75 -10.44
N TRP A 49 36.29 -0.03 -9.49
CA TRP A 49 34.92 0.47 -9.58
C TRP A 49 34.84 1.96 -9.93
N ARG A 50 35.95 2.70 -9.82
CA ARG A 50 35.99 4.13 -10.14
C ARG A 50 35.65 4.38 -11.60
N ASP A 51 36.22 3.60 -12.51
CA ASP A 51 36.00 3.78 -13.95
C ASP A 51 34.54 3.47 -14.32
N ALA A 52 33.96 2.43 -13.71
CA ALA A 52 32.55 2.09 -13.87
C ALA A 52 31.60 3.16 -13.29
N CYS A 53 31.93 3.71 -12.12
CA CYS A 53 31.18 4.78 -11.48
C CYS A 53 31.33 6.14 -12.21
N ALA A 54 32.49 6.40 -12.80
CA ALA A 54 32.78 7.60 -13.59
C ALA A 54 32.12 7.55 -14.97
N ALA A 55 32.10 6.37 -15.61
CA ALA A 55 31.41 6.12 -16.87
C ALA A 55 29.88 6.16 -16.72
N SER A 56 29.37 5.82 -15.53
CA SER A 56 27.97 6.02 -15.13
C SER A 56 27.70 7.52 -14.90
N ARG A 57 27.65 8.29 -15.98
CA ARG A 57 26.92 9.56 -16.00
C ARG A 57 25.46 9.21 -15.69
N PRO A 58 24.87 9.71 -14.59
CA PRO A 58 23.45 9.93 -14.64
C PRO A 58 23.34 11.09 -15.62
N ASP A 59 22.86 10.82 -16.82
CA ASP A 59 22.18 11.89 -17.53
C ASP A 59 21.19 12.48 -16.52
N ALA A 60 21.41 13.75 -16.20
CA ALA A 60 20.38 14.54 -15.58
C ALA A 60 19.16 14.40 -16.50
N GLU A 61 18.02 14.02 -15.93
CA GLU A 61 16.73 13.81 -16.62
C GLU A 61 16.39 12.38 -17.04
N GLU A 62 16.46 11.43 -16.10
CA GLU A 62 15.32 10.54 -15.92
C GLU A 62 14.90 10.64 -14.45
N ALA A 63 13.89 11.49 -14.22
CA ALA A 63 12.95 11.23 -13.15
C ALA A 63 12.65 9.73 -13.20
N THR A 64 12.97 9.01 -12.12
CA THR A 64 12.43 7.66 -11.91
C THR A 64 10.96 7.77 -12.30
N PRO A 65 10.48 7.07 -13.35
CA PRO A 65 9.13 7.29 -13.82
C PRO A 65 8.26 7.10 -12.59
N ALA A 66 7.52 8.16 -12.26
CA ALA A 66 6.47 8.11 -11.25
C ALA A 66 5.78 6.77 -11.50
N ALA A 67 5.88 5.87 -10.51
CA ALA A 67 5.28 4.55 -10.59
C ALA A 67 3.91 4.73 -11.23
N GLU A 68 3.66 4.00 -12.32
CA GLU A 68 2.51 4.19 -13.20
C GLU A 68 1.28 4.62 -12.39
N PRO A 69 0.54 5.67 -12.80
CA PRO A 69 -0.52 6.25 -12.00
C PRO A 69 -1.46 5.11 -11.59
N THR A 70 -1.30 4.66 -10.35
CA THR A 70 -2.07 3.56 -9.79
C THR A 70 -3.50 4.00 -9.96
N GLU A 71 -4.26 3.24 -10.75
CA GLU A 71 -5.64 3.52 -11.16
C GLU A 71 -6.29 4.43 -10.12
N HIS A 72 -6.58 5.67 -10.49
CA HIS A 72 -6.96 6.68 -9.51
C HIS A 72 -8.35 6.35 -8.93
N ARG A 73 -8.39 5.43 -7.96
CA ARG A 73 -9.60 5.04 -7.28
C ARG A 73 -10.04 6.24 -6.45
N ILE A 74 -11.22 6.76 -6.77
CA ILE A 74 -11.82 7.90 -6.10
C ILE A 74 -11.90 7.57 -4.60
N LEU A 75 -11.28 8.41 -3.78
CA LEU A 75 -11.41 8.33 -2.33
C LEU A 75 -12.87 8.63 -1.97
N THR A 76 -13.53 7.69 -1.30
CA THR A 76 -14.91 7.87 -0.84
C THR A 76 -15.04 7.57 0.65
N GLY A 77 -15.97 8.27 1.31
CA GLY A 77 -16.32 8.06 2.71
C GLY A 77 -15.16 8.28 3.70
N PRO A 78 -15.03 7.44 4.74
CA PRO A 78 -14.09 7.65 5.85
C PRO A 78 -12.61 7.70 5.46
N HIS A 79 -12.25 7.20 4.27
CA HIS A 79 -10.87 7.23 3.79
C HIS A 79 -10.51 8.56 3.14
N ALA A 80 -11.48 9.20 2.46
CA ALA A 80 -11.33 10.55 1.94
C ALA A 80 -11.18 11.56 3.08
N GLU A 81 -12.02 11.46 4.12
CA GLU A 81 -11.96 12.32 5.30
C GLU A 81 -10.60 12.24 6.01
N ARG A 82 -10.08 11.02 6.22
CA ARG A 82 -8.76 10.83 6.83
C ARG A 82 -7.62 11.36 5.96
N ALA A 83 -7.70 11.17 4.64
CA ALA A 83 -6.72 11.68 3.71
C ALA A 83 -6.70 13.20 3.73
N GLN A 84 -7.89 13.82 3.75
CA GLN A 84 -8.06 15.27 3.84
C GLN A 84 -7.53 15.81 5.18
N ALA A 85 -7.81 15.12 6.30
CA ALA A 85 -7.30 15.55 7.59
C ALA A 85 -5.78 15.53 7.67
N ARG A 86 -5.15 14.49 7.12
CA ARG A 86 -3.68 14.40 7.03
C ARG A 86 -3.10 15.42 6.06
N LEU A 87 -3.78 15.68 4.94
CA LEU A 87 -3.38 16.70 3.99
C LEU A 87 -3.36 18.09 4.64
N TRP A 88 -4.41 18.42 5.40
CA TRP A 88 -4.47 19.68 6.15
C TRP A 88 -3.28 19.84 7.09
N VAL A 89 -2.96 18.80 7.88
CA VAL A 89 -1.80 18.83 8.80
C VAL A 89 -0.48 19.01 8.03
N LEU A 90 -0.34 18.40 6.86
CA LEU A 90 0.85 18.58 6.02
C LEU A 90 0.95 20.01 5.46
N MET A 91 -0.17 20.62 5.06
CA MET A 91 -0.20 22.01 4.60
C MET A 91 0.15 22.97 5.74
N ALA A 92 -0.47 22.80 6.91
CA ALA A 92 -0.16 23.59 8.10
C ALA A 92 1.32 23.48 8.51
N PHE A 93 1.94 22.31 8.30
CA PHE A 93 3.38 22.15 8.50
C PHE A 93 4.23 22.91 7.46
N GLU A 94 3.85 22.86 6.17
CA GLU A 94 4.56 23.61 5.13
C GLU A 94 4.48 25.12 5.40
N ASP A 95 3.32 25.63 5.82
CA ASP A 95 3.13 27.04 6.22
C ASP A 95 3.98 27.40 7.44
N TRP A 96 3.93 26.59 8.50
CA TRP A 96 4.75 26.75 9.70
C TRP A 96 6.25 26.80 9.40
N ARG A 97 6.69 25.97 8.44
CA ARG A 97 8.07 25.93 7.98
C ARG A 97 8.43 27.15 7.14
N ALA A 98 7.53 27.61 6.27
CA ALA A 98 7.75 28.78 5.43
C ALA A 98 8.00 30.03 6.29
N GLU A 99 7.27 30.18 7.40
CA GLU A 99 7.44 31.30 8.34
C GLU A 99 8.78 31.29 9.09
N ARG A 100 9.26 30.11 9.51
CA ARG A 100 10.41 29.97 10.41
C ARG A 100 11.72 29.64 9.71
N GLY A 101 11.65 29.08 8.50
CA GLY A 101 12.80 28.58 7.78
C GLY A 101 13.50 27.42 8.50
N GLY A 102 14.74 27.16 8.07
CA GLY A 102 15.64 26.21 8.73
C GLY A 102 15.54 24.75 8.26
N PRO A 103 16.31 23.85 8.90
CA PRO A 103 16.38 22.44 8.55
C PRO A 103 15.04 21.74 8.74
N VAL A 104 14.67 20.89 7.77
CA VAL A 104 13.37 20.19 7.75
C VAL A 104 13.11 19.42 9.05
N MET A 105 14.10 18.72 9.59
CA MET A 105 13.92 17.90 10.79
C MET A 105 13.62 18.73 12.05
N GLU A 106 14.25 19.90 12.19
CA GLU A 106 14.01 20.79 13.32
C GLU A 106 12.63 21.43 13.23
N ALA A 107 12.26 21.89 12.03
CA ALA A 107 10.93 22.43 11.75
C ALA A 107 9.83 21.40 12.06
N MET A 108 10.03 20.13 11.68
CA MET A 108 9.07 19.04 11.97
C MET A 108 8.92 18.79 13.47
N ARG A 109 10.02 18.78 14.23
CA ARG A 109 9.98 18.58 15.69
C ARG A 109 9.27 19.74 16.36
N GLY A 110 9.60 20.98 15.99
CA GLY A 110 8.95 22.19 16.52
C GLY A 110 7.46 22.22 16.19
N PHE A 111 7.07 21.90 14.96
CA PHE A 111 5.67 21.80 14.56
C PHE A 111 4.92 20.74 15.37
N CYS A 112 5.48 19.53 15.53
CA CYS A 112 4.82 18.47 16.30
C CYS A 112 4.61 18.88 17.76
N GLN A 113 5.60 19.55 18.36
CA GLN A 113 5.48 20.08 19.72
C GLN A 113 4.37 21.14 19.80
N ALA A 114 4.38 22.14 18.93
CA ALA A 114 3.39 23.21 18.90
C ALA A 114 1.96 22.71 18.61
N TYR A 115 1.81 21.77 17.68
CA TYR A 115 0.53 21.13 17.38
C TYR A 115 0.00 20.35 18.59
N ASN A 116 0.83 19.49 19.19
CA ASN A 116 0.42 18.67 20.34
C ASN A 116 0.12 19.54 21.58
N ALA A 117 0.81 20.67 21.73
CA ALA A 117 0.61 21.61 22.83
C ALA A 117 -0.65 22.47 22.70
N GLY A 118 -1.35 22.47 21.56
CA GLY A 118 -2.51 23.35 21.38
C GLY A 118 -2.21 24.69 20.72
N THR A 119 -0.95 25.01 20.49
CA THR A 119 -0.53 26.32 19.96
C THR A 119 -0.93 26.52 18.50
N ILE A 120 -0.98 25.44 17.72
CA ILE A 120 -1.48 25.50 16.34
C ILE A 120 -2.98 25.26 16.35
N GLU A 121 -3.72 26.28 15.93
CA GLU A 121 -5.18 26.22 15.81
C GLU A 121 -5.54 25.32 14.63
N ALA A 122 -6.24 24.23 14.94
CA ALA A 122 -6.68 23.25 13.96
C ALA A 122 -8.20 23.10 14.07
N PRO A 123 -8.93 22.94 12.95
CA PRO A 123 -10.38 22.74 12.99
C PRO A 123 -10.76 21.58 13.90
N ALA A 124 -11.90 21.71 14.60
CA ALA A 124 -12.36 20.71 15.58
C ALA A 124 -12.47 19.30 14.98
N GLU A 125 -12.87 19.19 13.72
CA GLU A 125 -12.95 17.92 12.97
C GLU A 125 -11.57 17.26 12.82
N ILE A 126 -10.55 18.05 12.48
CA ILE A 126 -9.16 17.59 12.31
C ILE A 126 -8.58 17.17 13.66
N ARG A 127 -8.83 17.97 14.71
CA ARG A 127 -8.45 17.66 16.10
C ARG A 127 -9.09 16.39 16.62
N GLY A 128 -10.35 16.15 16.27
CA GLY A 128 -11.07 14.93 16.60
C GLY A 128 -10.46 13.68 15.95
N GLN A 129 -9.96 13.81 14.71
CA GLN A 129 -9.33 12.70 14.00
C GLN A 129 -7.84 12.51 14.34
N ILE A 130 -7.10 13.60 14.50
CA ILE A 130 -5.64 13.61 14.67
C ILE A 130 -5.31 14.44 15.92
N ARG A 131 -5.42 13.79 17.08
CA ARG A 131 -5.16 14.45 18.38
C ARG A 131 -3.69 14.77 18.59
N THR A 132 -2.79 13.90 18.13
CA THR A 132 -1.35 14.04 18.32
C THR A 132 -0.59 13.62 17.08
N VAL A 133 0.51 14.30 16.80
CA VAL A 133 1.40 14.01 15.67
C VAL A 133 2.84 13.87 16.16
N ALA A 134 3.53 12.85 15.66
CA ALA A 134 4.95 12.65 15.88
C ALA A 134 5.73 12.89 14.59
N TRP A 135 6.99 13.31 14.71
CA TRP A 135 7.84 13.68 13.58
C TRP A 135 7.99 12.54 12.55
N ASN A 136 8.13 11.29 13.02
CA ASN A 136 8.25 10.11 12.18
C ASN A 136 6.98 9.84 11.37
N THR A 137 5.82 10.16 11.94
CA THR A 137 4.50 10.01 11.32
C THR A 137 4.30 11.08 10.25
N LEU A 138 4.67 12.32 10.55
CA LEU A 138 4.65 13.42 9.59
C LEU A 138 5.58 13.13 8.39
N GLN A 139 6.80 12.66 8.64
CA GLN A 139 7.74 12.27 7.58
C GLN A 139 7.18 11.12 6.72
N ARG A 140 6.57 10.11 7.34
CA ARG A 140 5.93 9.02 6.63
C ARG A 140 4.78 9.52 5.75
N TRP A 141 3.95 10.44 6.23
CA TRP A 141 2.87 11.03 5.44
C TRP A 141 3.39 11.87 4.27
N ARG A 142 4.47 12.64 4.46
CA ARG A 142 5.12 13.35 3.35
C ARG A 142 5.59 12.38 2.28
N ASN A 143 6.30 11.33 2.66
CA ASN A 143 6.76 10.30 1.71
C ASN A 143 5.59 9.62 0.99
N ALA A 144 4.51 9.29 1.72
CA ALA A 144 3.32 8.69 1.13
C ALA A 144 2.59 9.63 0.15
N ARG A 145 2.55 10.94 0.45
CA ARG A 145 1.99 11.95 -0.45
C ARG A 145 2.84 12.11 -1.71
N THR A 146 4.17 12.11 -1.58
CA THR A 146 5.07 12.22 -2.73
C THR A 146 4.96 11.00 -3.64
N LYS A 147 4.80 9.80 -3.06
CA LYS A 147 4.74 8.55 -3.82
C LYS A 147 3.38 8.29 -4.45
N ASP A 148 2.31 8.38 -3.65
CA ASP A 148 0.98 7.87 -4.01
C ASP A 148 -0.09 9.00 -4.00
N GLY A 149 0.33 10.27 -3.95
CA GLY A 149 -0.56 11.43 -3.93
C GLY A 149 -1.50 11.46 -2.72
N LEU A 150 -2.72 11.95 -2.92
CA LEU A 150 -3.74 12.00 -1.86
C LEU A 150 -4.14 10.60 -1.38
N GLN A 151 -4.03 9.57 -2.24
CA GLN A 151 -4.37 8.20 -1.87
C GLN A 151 -3.40 7.63 -0.84
N GLY A 152 -2.11 7.96 -0.92
CA GLY A 152 -1.11 7.56 0.10
C GLY A 152 -1.45 8.04 1.51
N LEU A 153 -2.23 9.13 1.63
CA LEU A 153 -2.66 9.70 2.90
C LEU A 153 -3.89 9.02 3.49
N SER A 154 -4.63 8.20 2.74
CA SER A 154 -5.83 7.52 3.26
C SER A 154 -5.52 6.40 4.27
N GLY A 155 -4.26 5.94 4.34
CA GLY A 155 -3.74 4.95 5.29
C GLY A 155 -3.54 3.56 4.70
N ARG A 156 -2.84 2.68 5.43
CA ARG A 156 -2.38 1.35 4.96
C ARG A 156 -3.51 0.38 4.57
N ASN A 157 -4.76 0.71 4.91
CA ASN A 157 -5.92 -0.13 4.64
C ASN A 157 -6.75 0.34 3.44
N TRP A 158 -6.30 1.36 2.71
CA TRP A 158 -6.94 1.82 1.48
C TRP A 158 -6.12 1.35 0.28
N GLY A 159 -6.78 0.72 -0.69
CA GLY A 159 -6.14 0.24 -1.92
C GLY A 159 -5.28 -1.03 -1.75
N GLY A 160 -4.98 -1.46 -0.53
CA GLY A 160 -4.45 -2.80 -0.29
C GLY A 160 -5.55 -3.82 -0.55
N ASP A 161 -5.51 -4.45 -1.73
CA ASP A 161 -6.04 -5.79 -1.92
C ASP A 161 -5.58 -6.59 -0.69
N ARG A 162 -6.50 -6.88 0.24
CA ARG A 162 -6.19 -7.75 1.37
C ARG A 162 -6.11 -9.13 0.77
N ARG A 163 -5.06 -9.38 -0.03
CA ARG A 163 -4.75 -10.71 -0.54
C ARG A 163 -4.62 -11.56 0.69
N THR A 164 -5.65 -12.34 0.94
CA THR A 164 -5.61 -13.31 2.00
C THR A 164 -4.57 -14.34 1.61
N THR A 165 -4.10 -15.16 2.55
CA THR A 165 -3.24 -16.30 2.23
C THR A 165 -3.85 -17.16 1.11
N ILE A 166 -5.19 -17.19 1.02
CA ILE A 166 -5.94 -17.86 -0.04
C ILE A 166 -5.81 -17.13 -1.38
N ASP A 167 -5.92 -15.80 -1.42
CA ASP A 167 -5.80 -15.06 -2.69
C ASP A 167 -4.36 -14.99 -3.23
N ALA A 168 -3.37 -15.19 -2.36
CA ALA A 168 -1.96 -15.21 -2.73
C ALA A 168 -1.50 -16.55 -3.32
N ASP A 169 -2.15 -17.66 -2.97
CA ASP A 169 -1.86 -19.01 -3.44
C ASP A 169 -2.96 -19.46 -4.40
N GLU A 170 -2.67 -19.40 -5.70
CA GLU A 170 -3.61 -19.74 -6.77
C GLU A 170 -4.11 -21.20 -6.68
N GLU A 171 -3.22 -22.14 -6.34
CA GLU A 171 -3.58 -23.56 -6.21
C GLU A 171 -4.56 -23.77 -5.05
N LEU A 172 -4.31 -23.10 -3.92
CA LEU A 172 -5.17 -23.15 -2.75
C LEU A 172 -6.54 -22.51 -3.05
N ARG A 173 -6.56 -21.37 -3.73
CA ARG A 173 -7.78 -20.68 -4.15
C ARG A 173 -8.62 -21.57 -5.05
N ASP A 174 -8.03 -22.12 -6.10
CA ASP A 174 -8.73 -22.92 -7.10
C ASP A 174 -9.26 -24.21 -6.49
N PHE A 175 -8.53 -24.81 -5.54
CA PHE A 175 -9.00 -25.95 -4.77
C PHE A 175 -10.27 -25.63 -3.97
N ILE A 176 -10.30 -24.48 -3.28
CA ILE A 176 -11.48 -24.05 -2.51
C ILE A 176 -12.65 -23.75 -3.46
N LEU A 177 -12.39 -23.08 -4.58
CA LEU A 177 -13.40 -22.78 -5.59
C LEU A 177 -13.98 -24.05 -6.22
N ALA A 178 -13.16 -25.05 -6.54
CA ALA A 178 -13.61 -26.33 -7.07
C ALA A 178 -14.57 -27.04 -6.09
N HIS A 179 -14.27 -26.97 -4.78
CA HIS A 179 -15.14 -27.53 -3.75
C HIS A 179 -16.49 -26.79 -3.67
N ILE A 180 -16.48 -25.47 -3.81
CA ILE A 180 -17.70 -24.67 -3.83
C ILE A 180 -18.52 -24.96 -5.10
N ALA A 181 -17.87 -25.02 -6.26
CA ALA A 181 -18.52 -25.31 -7.54
C ALA A 181 -19.14 -26.71 -7.56
N ALA A 182 -18.49 -27.71 -6.96
CA ALA A 182 -19.03 -29.06 -6.88
C ALA A 182 -20.34 -29.14 -6.08
N ARG A 183 -20.49 -28.32 -5.03
CA ARG A 183 -21.68 -28.31 -4.15
C ARG A 183 -22.01 -26.89 -3.65
N PRO A 184 -22.59 -26.01 -4.50
CA PRO A 184 -22.73 -24.58 -4.21
C PRO A 184 -23.54 -24.24 -2.96
N THR A 185 -24.62 -24.97 -2.70
CA THR A 185 -25.57 -24.71 -1.60
C THR A 185 -25.25 -25.44 -0.32
N HIS A 186 -24.78 -26.68 -0.41
CA HIS A 186 -24.74 -27.60 0.74
C HIS A 186 -23.35 -27.80 1.34
N ILE A 187 -22.28 -27.33 0.69
CA ILE A 187 -20.95 -27.56 1.23
C ILE A 187 -20.71 -26.73 2.50
N LYS A 188 -20.41 -27.43 3.60
CA LYS A 188 -19.98 -26.83 4.85
C LYS A 188 -18.48 -26.52 4.78
N VAL A 189 -18.09 -25.37 5.31
CA VAL A 189 -16.68 -24.93 5.35
C VAL A 189 -15.78 -25.94 6.07
N VAL A 190 -16.30 -26.67 7.05
CA VAL A 190 -15.59 -27.74 7.76
C VAL A 190 -15.08 -28.82 6.81
N HIS A 191 -15.86 -29.21 5.80
CA HIS A 191 -15.43 -30.22 4.83
C HIS A 191 -14.34 -29.71 3.90
N ILE A 192 -14.36 -28.40 3.59
CA ILE A 192 -13.31 -27.76 2.80
C ILE A 192 -12.01 -27.71 3.62
N ASP A 193 -12.08 -27.34 4.91
CA ASP A 193 -10.92 -27.34 5.81
C ASP A 193 -10.29 -28.73 5.95
N GLN A 194 -11.13 -29.77 6.13
CA GLN A 194 -10.66 -31.16 6.19
C GLN A 194 -9.97 -31.59 4.89
N ALA A 195 -10.58 -31.34 3.74
CA ALA A 195 -10.00 -31.70 2.45
C ALA A 195 -8.71 -30.91 2.15
N MET A 196 -8.66 -29.63 2.56
CA MET A 196 -7.49 -28.77 2.43
C MET A 196 -6.31 -29.28 3.26
N ARG A 197 -6.54 -29.67 4.52
CA ARG A 197 -5.49 -30.22 5.41
C ARG A 197 -4.93 -31.57 4.97
N VAL A 198 -5.69 -32.33 4.18
CA VAL A 198 -5.21 -33.60 3.60
C VAL A 198 -4.34 -33.35 2.37
N ARG A 199 -4.63 -32.31 1.59
CA ARG A 199 -3.96 -32.04 0.31
C ARG A 199 -2.74 -31.11 0.44
N PHE A 200 -2.75 -30.19 1.40
CA PHE A 200 -1.74 -29.15 1.55
C PHE A 200 -1.03 -29.24 2.89
N ASP A 201 0.23 -28.80 2.93
CA ASP A 201 1.01 -28.70 4.16
C ASP A 201 0.37 -27.75 5.17
N ALA A 202 0.58 -28.04 6.46
CA ALA A 202 0.00 -27.27 7.56
C ALA A 202 0.41 -25.79 7.55
N GLU A 203 1.60 -25.47 7.03
CA GLU A 203 2.13 -24.09 6.93
C GLU A 203 1.46 -23.28 5.80
N ARG A 204 1.01 -23.96 4.74
CA ARG A 204 0.25 -23.35 3.63
C ARG A 204 -1.22 -23.17 3.98
N CYS A 205 -1.75 -24.02 4.87
CA CYS A 205 -3.14 -24.00 5.28
C CYS A 205 -3.49 -22.77 6.13
N PRO A 206 -4.44 -21.91 5.70
CA PRO A 206 -4.93 -20.84 6.55
C PRO A 206 -5.64 -21.40 7.79
N SER A 207 -5.76 -20.55 8.82
CA SER A 207 -6.62 -20.88 9.97
C SER A 207 -8.07 -21.08 9.52
N TYR A 208 -8.80 -21.95 10.22
CA TYR A 208 -10.23 -22.20 9.96
C TYR A 208 -11.06 -20.90 9.93
N GLY A 209 -10.74 -19.95 10.83
CA GLY A 209 -11.40 -18.65 10.87
C GLY A 209 -11.13 -17.79 9.63
N ALA A 210 -9.93 -17.86 9.06
CA ALA A 210 -9.59 -17.17 7.82
C ALA A 210 -10.32 -17.79 6.62
N LEU A 211 -10.33 -19.12 6.52
CA LEU A 211 -11.09 -19.85 5.49
C LEU A 211 -12.58 -19.52 5.56
N LYS A 212 -13.19 -19.56 6.75
CA LYS A 212 -14.62 -19.23 6.94
C LYS A 212 -14.96 -17.81 6.49
N ARG A 213 -14.12 -16.83 6.84
CA ARG A 213 -14.32 -15.43 6.41
C ARG A 213 -14.20 -15.29 4.91
N TRP A 214 -13.19 -15.92 4.32
CA TRP A 214 -12.95 -15.87 2.88
C TRP A 214 -14.10 -16.50 2.09
N VAL A 215 -14.53 -17.72 2.45
CA VAL A 215 -15.66 -18.40 1.79
C VAL A 215 -16.94 -17.58 1.93
N LYS A 216 -17.17 -16.96 3.08
CA LYS A 216 -18.33 -16.07 3.27
C LYS A 216 -18.27 -14.86 2.35
N ALA A 217 -17.15 -14.13 2.33
CA ALA A 217 -16.97 -12.98 1.47
C ALA A 217 -17.17 -13.36 0.00
N TRP A 218 -16.54 -14.44 -0.45
CA TRP A 218 -16.69 -14.94 -1.81
C TRP A 218 -18.14 -15.28 -2.16
N ARG A 219 -18.90 -15.92 -1.25
CA ARG A 219 -20.33 -16.20 -1.49
C ARG A 219 -21.19 -14.95 -1.52
N ASP A 220 -20.90 -13.96 -0.68
CA ASP A 220 -21.64 -12.70 -0.64
C ASP A 220 -21.42 -11.93 -1.96
N ASP A 221 -20.17 -11.90 -2.45
CA ASP A 221 -19.81 -11.26 -3.73
C ASP A 221 -20.39 -12.00 -4.94
N ASN A 222 -20.45 -13.34 -4.88
CA ASN A 222 -20.94 -14.19 -5.97
C ASN A 222 -22.40 -14.66 -5.75
N ALA A 223 -23.15 -14.03 -4.84
CA ALA A 223 -24.50 -14.46 -4.46
C ALA A 223 -25.45 -14.54 -5.65
N ARG A 224 -25.29 -13.62 -6.62
CA ARG A 224 -26.07 -13.63 -7.88
C ARG A 224 -25.81 -14.89 -8.71
N LEU A 225 -24.54 -15.23 -8.93
CA LEU A 225 -24.13 -16.42 -9.69
C LEU A 225 -24.57 -17.71 -9.00
N LEU A 226 -24.41 -17.78 -7.67
CA LEU A 226 -24.84 -18.93 -6.88
C LEU A 226 -26.36 -19.12 -6.90
N SER A 227 -27.14 -18.03 -6.91
CA SER A 227 -28.60 -18.10 -7.02
C SER A 227 -29.06 -18.70 -8.36
N LEU A 228 -28.36 -18.37 -9.45
CA LEU A 228 -28.65 -18.89 -10.79
C LEU A 228 -28.34 -20.39 -10.87
N TRP A 229 -27.23 -20.83 -10.29
CA TRP A 229 -26.80 -22.24 -10.30
C TRP A 229 -27.59 -23.11 -9.33
N SER A 230 -28.04 -22.56 -8.21
CA SER A 230 -28.78 -23.30 -7.20
C SER A 230 -30.26 -23.45 -7.50
N ASN A 231 -30.91 -22.42 -8.05
CA ASN A 231 -32.34 -22.44 -8.34
C ASN A 231 -32.68 -21.44 -9.46
N PRO A 232 -32.54 -21.87 -10.74
CA PRO A 232 -32.78 -20.99 -11.89
C PRO A 232 -34.24 -20.53 -12.01
N ASP A 233 -35.18 -21.19 -11.34
CA ASP A 233 -36.62 -20.88 -11.39
C ASP A 233 -37.01 -19.80 -10.37
N SER A 234 -36.45 -19.83 -9.15
CA SER A 234 -36.66 -18.73 -8.18
C SER A 234 -36.02 -17.40 -8.60
N HIS A 235 -34.95 -17.47 -9.40
CA HIS A 235 -34.29 -16.28 -9.94
C HIS A 235 -35.19 -15.54 -10.95
N ARG A 236 -35.93 -16.28 -11.78
CA ARG A 236 -36.88 -15.69 -12.75
C ARG A 236 -38.06 -15.00 -12.08
N GLY A 237 -38.49 -15.46 -10.90
CA GLY A 237 -39.59 -14.84 -10.14
C GLY A 237 -39.21 -13.56 -9.39
N ARG A 238 -37.97 -13.42 -8.90
CA ARG A 238 -37.55 -12.23 -8.13
C ARG A 238 -37.14 -11.02 -8.98
N TYR A 239 -36.74 -11.22 -10.23
CA TYR A 239 -36.18 -10.17 -11.09
C TYR A 239 -37.01 -9.91 -12.35
N ARG A 240 -38.17 -10.55 -12.52
CA ARG A 240 -39.14 -10.14 -13.54
C ARG A 240 -39.85 -8.87 -13.07
N PRO A 241 -39.79 -7.73 -13.79
CA PRO A 241 -40.78 -6.68 -13.61
C PRO A 241 -42.16 -7.28 -13.92
N ALA A 242 -43.09 -7.16 -12.98
CA ALA A 242 -44.48 -7.54 -13.21
C ALA A 242 -45.10 -6.51 -14.17
N PHE A 243 -45.09 -6.80 -15.46
CA PHE A 243 -46.01 -6.16 -16.39
C PHE A 243 -47.39 -6.76 -16.09
N GLY A 244 -48.18 -6.04 -15.31
CA GLY A 244 -49.57 -6.42 -15.04
C GLY A 244 -50.34 -6.54 -16.35
N HIS A 245 -51.20 -7.55 -16.45
CA HIS A 245 -52.17 -7.66 -17.53
C HIS A 245 -53.14 -6.47 -17.42
N ALA A 246 -52.98 -5.49 -18.31
CA ALA A 246 -53.83 -4.31 -18.39
C ALA A 246 -54.99 -4.49 -19.38
N ASP A 247 -55.52 -5.71 -19.52
CA ASP A 247 -56.67 -5.99 -20.39
C ASP A 247 -57.70 -6.85 -19.64
N ALA A 248 -58.40 -6.20 -18.70
CA ALA A 248 -59.61 -6.73 -18.08
C ALA A 248 -60.54 -5.58 -17.70
N ASP A 249 -60.87 -4.72 -18.67
CA ASP A 249 -62.16 -4.01 -18.75
C ASP A 249 -62.16 -3.08 -19.97
N VAL A 250 -62.66 -3.58 -21.11
CA VAL A 250 -63.31 -2.72 -22.10
C VAL A 250 -64.60 -3.43 -22.50
N THR A 251 -65.70 -3.02 -21.86
CA THR A 251 -67.09 -3.24 -22.27
C THR A 251 -67.40 -2.62 -23.62
#